data_AF-A0A7R9PGI0-F1
#
_entry.id   AF-A0A7R9PGI0-F1
#
_cell.length_a   1.000
_cell.length_b   1.000
_cell.length_c   1.000
_cell.angle_alpha   90.00
_cell.angle_beta   90.00
_cell.angle_gamma   90.00
#
_symmetry.space_group_name_H-M   'P 1'
#
loop_
_entity.id
_entity.type
_entity.pdbx_description
1 polymer ?
#
loop_
_entity_poly.entity_id
_entity_poly.type
_entity_poly.pdbx_seq_one_letter_code
_entity_poly.pdbx_strand_id
1 'polypeptide(L)'
;ITNAVWWYYFSKLIEFCDTFFFILRKKSNQLTFLHVYHHSTMFSLWWIGIKWVPSGSTFLPAMANSFIHVLMYTYYGLSALGPNVSKYLWWKKYLTILQL
;
A
#
# COMPACT_ATOMS: atom_id res chain seq x y z
N ILE A 1 -6.72 6.34 -19.92
CA ILE A 1 -6.59 7.09 -18.64
C ILE A 1 -7.65 6.59 -17.65
N THR A 2 -8.94 6.66 -17.98
CA THR A 2 -10.04 6.18 -17.11
C THR A 2 -9.88 4.73 -16.64
N ASN A 3 -9.48 3.80 -17.53
CA ASN A 3 -9.22 2.39 -17.17
C ASN A 3 -8.02 2.21 -16.22
N ALA A 4 -6.97 3.04 -16.36
CA ALA A 4 -5.79 2.96 -15.50
C ALA A 4 -6.11 3.49 -14.09
N VAL A 5 -6.91 4.56 -14.02
CA VAL A 5 -7.42 5.13 -12.77
C VAL A 5 -8.34 4.15 -12.05
N TRP A 6 -9.17 3.40 -12.79
CA TRP A 6 -10.02 2.34 -12.24
C TRP A 6 -9.20 1.16 -11.68
N TRP A 7 -8.17 0.71 -12.42
CA TRP A 7 -7.26 -0.33 -11.94
C TRP A 7 -6.48 0.09 -10.69
N TYR A 8 -6.07 1.35 -10.60
CA TYR A 8 -5.43 1.89 -9.41
C TYR A 8 -6.37 1.89 -8.18
N TYR A 9 -7.65 2.21 -8.38
CA TYR A 9 -8.66 2.09 -7.31
C TYR A 9 -8.86 0.64 -6.84
N PHE A 10 -8.92 -0.30 -7.79
CA PHE A 10 -9.02 -1.71 -7.45
C PHE A 10 -7.78 -2.19 -6.67
N SER A 11 -6.59 -1.69 -7.01
CA SER A 11 -5.37 -1.93 -6.21
C SER A 11 -5.55 -1.49 -4.76
N LYS A 12 -6.16 -0.32 -4.50
CA LYS A 12 -6.44 0.13 -3.12
C LYS A 12 -7.39 -0.78 -2.35
N LEU A 13 -8.32 -1.46 -3.03
CA LEU A 13 -9.16 -2.48 -2.41
C LEU A 13 -8.35 -3.72 -1.99
N ILE A 14 -7.41 -4.17 -2.85
CA ILE A 14 -6.49 -5.27 -2.52
C ILE A 14 -5.59 -4.89 -1.35
N GLU A 15 -5.13 -3.65 -1.29
CA GLU A 15 -4.34 -3.21 -0.14
C GLU A 15 -5.14 -3.29 1.16
N PHE A 16 -6.47 -3.10 1.12
CA PHE A 16 -7.33 -3.22 2.30
C PHE A 16 -7.40 -4.65 2.84
N CYS A 17 -7.14 -5.65 1.97
CA CYS A 17 -6.97 -7.04 2.40
C CYS A 17 -5.70 -7.23 3.26
N ASP A 18 -4.69 -6.36 3.16
CA ASP A 18 -3.49 -6.43 4.01
C ASP A 18 -3.85 -6.23 5.50
N THR A 19 -4.75 -5.28 5.77
CA THR A 19 -5.33 -5.06 7.09
C THR A 19 -6.08 -6.30 7.59
N PHE A 20 -6.81 -6.98 6.70
CA PHE A 20 -7.50 -8.24 7.01
C PHE A 20 -6.51 -9.36 7.37
N PHE A 21 -5.40 -9.49 6.63
CA PHE A 21 -4.34 -10.44 6.95
C PHE A 21 -3.65 -10.11 8.28
N PHE A 22 -3.42 -8.83 8.62
CA PHE A 22 -2.86 -8.46 9.94
C PHE A 22 -3.78 -8.81 11.10
N ILE A 23 -5.09 -8.63 10.94
CA ILE A 23 -6.11 -9.06 11.90
C ILE A 23 -6.07 -10.58 12.04
N LEU A 24 -6.06 -11.31 10.92
CA LEU A 24 -6.04 -12.78 10.90
C LEU A 24 -4.76 -13.35 11.54
N ARG A 25 -3.60 -12.74 11.28
CA ARG A 25 -2.30 -13.12 11.88
C ARG A 25 -2.15 -12.68 13.34
N LYS A 26 -3.18 -12.07 13.95
CA LYS A 26 -3.18 -11.48 15.30
C LYS A 26 -1.98 -10.57 15.56
N LYS A 27 -1.48 -9.89 14.54
CA LYS A 27 -0.27 -9.05 14.65
C LYS A 27 -0.66 -7.59 14.85
N SER A 28 -1.37 -7.33 15.95
CA SER A 28 -1.93 -6.02 16.33
C SER A 28 -0.91 -4.88 16.40
N ASN A 29 0.37 -5.20 16.65
CA ASN A 29 1.46 -4.21 16.63
C ASN A 29 1.67 -3.53 15.28
N GLN A 30 1.24 -4.13 14.16
CA GLN A 30 1.30 -3.50 12.82
C GLN A 30 0.05 -2.69 12.49
N LEU A 31 -1.04 -2.89 13.25
CA LEU A 31 -2.34 -2.26 13.04
C LEU A 31 -2.43 -1.01 13.91
N THR A 32 -1.61 -0.01 13.56
CA THR A 32 -1.61 1.28 14.27
C THR A 32 -2.80 2.14 13.81
N PHE A 33 -3.19 3.10 14.64
CA PHE A 33 -4.22 4.08 14.28
C PHE A 33 -3.89 4.79 12.97
N LEU A 34 -2.62 5.17 12.77
CA LEU A 34 -2.15 5.81 11.55
C LEU A 34 -2.37 4.93 10.32
N HIS A 35 -2.10 3.62 10.42
CA HIS A 35 -2.30 2.68 9.31
C HIS A 35 -3.78 2.61 8.92
N VAL A 36 -4.67 2.39 9.90
CA VAL A 36 -6.12 2.28 9.63
C VAL A 36 -6.70 3.60 9.11
N TYR A 37 -6.30 4.72 9.72
CA TYR A 37 -6.73 6.06 9.28
C TYR A 37 -6.28 6.35 7.85
N HIS A 38 -5.00 6.12 7.54
CA HIS A 38 -4.45 6.32 6.20
C HIS A 38 -5.18 5.44 5.17
N HIS A 39 -5.39 4.15 5.47
CA HIS A 39 -6.01 3.23 4.51
C HIS A 39 -7.48 3.51 4.24
N SER A 40 -8.25 3.83 5.29
CA SER A 40 -9.67 4.15 5.20
C SER A 40 -9.92 5.48 4.48
N THR A 41 -9.13 6.51 4.80
CA THR A 41 -9.27 7.83 4.18
C THR A 41 -8.80 7.83 2.73
N MET A 42 -7.66 7.20 2.42
CA MET A 42 -7.14 7.12 1.05
C MET A 42 -8.12 6.39 0.12
N PHE A 43 -8.72 5.28 0.58
CA PHE A 43 -9.72 4.56 -0.20
C PHE A 43 -10.97 5.41 -0.49
N SER A 44 -11.47 6.12 0.54
CA SER A 44 -12.66 6.96 0.44
C SER A 44 -12.43 8.20 -0.43
N LEU A 45 -11.28 8.87 -0.26
CA LEU A 45 -10.91 10.07 -1.03
C LEU A 45 -10.64 9.74 -2.50
N TRP A 46 -10.00 8.59 -2.79
CA TRP A 46 -9.81 8.15 -4.17
C TRP A 46 -11.11 7.81 -4.88
N TRP A 47 -12.09 7.23 -4.19
CA TRP A 47 -13.42 6.99 -4.77
C TRP A 47 -14.10 8.29 -5.21
N ILE A 48 -14.06 9.32 -4.35
CA ILE A 48 -14.60 10.65 -4.67
C ILE A 48 -13.81 11.29 -5.82
N GLY A 49 -12.48 11.20 -5.79
CA GLY A 49 -11.60 11.75 -6.84
C GLY A 49 -11.88 11.16 -8.22
N ILE A 50 -12.05 9.85 -8.33
CA ILE A 50 -12.35 9.18 -9.61
C ILE A 50 -13.72 9.59 -10.15
N LYS A 51 -14.70 9.76 -9.25
CA LYS A 51 -16.08 10.06 -9.63
C LYS A 51 -16.27 11.51 -10.07
N TRP A 52 -15.52 12.45 -9.51
CA TRP A 52 -15.74 13.88 -9.71
C TRP A 52 -14.64 14.59 -10.51
N VAL A 53 -13.38 14.15 -10.42
CA VAL A 53 -12.24 14.81 -11.09
C VAL A 53 -11.21 13.76 -11.53
N PRO A 54 -11.41 13.08 -12.68
CA PRO A 54 -10.38 12.24 -13.28
C PRO A 54 -9.30 13.12 -13.94
N SER A 55 -8.62 13.96 -13.15
CA SER A 55 -7.53 14.80 -13.62
C SER A 55 -6.24 13.99 -13.77
N GLY A 56 -5.52 14.17 -14.87
CA GLY A 56 -4.24 13.49 -15.13
C GLY A 56 -3.13 13.84 -14.12
N SER A 57 -3.27 14.93 -13.35
CA SER A 57 -2.29 15.33 -12.34
C SER A 57 -2.21 14.38 -11.14
N THR A 58 -3.25 13.58 -10.86
CA THR A 58 -3.23 12.57 -9.79
C THR A 58 -2.59 11.25 -10.23
N PHE A 59 -2.36 11.07 -11.55
CA PHE A 59 -1.79 9.83 -12.10
C PHE A 59 -0.32 9.63 -11.76
N LEU A 60 0.50 10.69 -11.84
CA LEU A 60 1.93 10.64 -11.50
C LEU A 60 2.18 10.22 -10.03
N PRO A 61 1.56 10.86 -9.02
CA PRO A 61 1.73 10.44 -7.64
C PRO A 61 1.12 9.06 -7.36
N ALA A 62 0.02 8.68 -8.04
CA ALA A 62 -0.54 7.34 -7.96
C ALA A 62 0.41 6.24 -8.48
N MET A 63 1.06 6.52 -9.60
CA MET A 63 2.06 5.61 -10.19
C MET A 63 3.29 5.46 -9.30
N ALA A 64 3.80 6.56 -8.74
CA ALA A 64 4.90 6.53 -7.78
C ALA A 64 4.54 5.74 -6.52
N ASN A 65 3.33 5.98 -5.97
CA ASN A 65 2.83 5.22 -4.83
C ASN A 65 2.75 3.72 -5.14
N SER A 66 2.16 3.35 -6.29
CA SER A 66 2.07 1.95 -6.73
C SER A 66 3.44 1.29 -6.83
N PHE A 67 4.44 2.01 -7.36
CA PHE A 67 5.81 1.50 -7.48
C PHE A 67 6.45 1.24 -6.11
N ILE A 68 6.34 2.18 -5.17
CA ILE A 68 6.81 2.00 -3.80
C ILE A 68 6.07 0.83 -3.15
N HIS A 69 4.77 0.70 -3.41
CA HIS A 69 3.93 -0.35 -2.86
C HIS A 69 4.30 -1.75 -3.37
N VAL A 70 4.70 -1.88 -4.64
CA VAL A 70 5.29 -3.12 -5.20
C VAL A 70 6.56 -3.50 -4.44
N LEU A 71 7.46 -2.54 -4.19
CA LEU A 71 8.69 -2.79 -3.42
C LEU A 71 8.38 -3.21 -1.97
N MET A 72 7.40 -2.55 -1.36
CA MET A 72 6.97 -2.81 0.01
C MET A 72 6.36 -4.21 0.16
N TYR A 73 5.49 -4.62 -0.77
CA TYR A 73 4.95 -5.98 -0.78
C TYR A 73 6.00 -7.04 -1.10
N THR A 74 6.95 -6.74 -1.98
CA THR A 74 8.08 -7.63 -2.23
C THR A 74 8.87 -7.85 -0.94
N TYR A 75 9.11 -6.80 -0.16
CA TYR A 75 9.74 -6.90 1.16
C TYR A 75 8.92 -7.73 2.15
N TYR A 76 7.60 -7.54 2.21
CA TYR A 76 6.73 -8.34 3.08
C TYR A 76 6.66 -9.81 2.68
N GLY A 77 6.61 -10.11 1.38
CA GLY A 77 6.67 -11.47 0.85
C GLY A 77 7.99 -12.16 1.22
N LEU A 78 9.12 -11.48 1.02
CA LEU A 78 10.44 -12.00 1.42
C LEU A 78 10.54 -12.18 2.95
N SER A 79 9.98 -11.28 3.74
CA SER A 79 9.94 -11.40 5.21
C SER A 79 9.05 -12.55 5.69
N ALA A 80 8.04 -12.95 4.90
CA ALA A 80 7.16 -14.07 5.19
C ALA A 80 7.80 -15.44 4.89
N LEU A 81 8.82 -15.51 4.04
CA LEU A 81 9.58 -16.74 3.74
C LEU A 81 10.43 -17.25 4.91
N GLY A 82 10.42 -16.55 6.05
CA GLY A 82 10.95 -17.03 7.32
C GLY A 82 12.24 -16.35 7.79
N PRO A 83 12.76 -16.75 8.97
CA PRO A 83 13.89 -16.09 9.62
C PRO A 83 15.19 -16.17 8.83
N ASN A 84 15.35 -17.18 7.96
CA ASN A 84 16.52 -17.33 7.10
C ASN A 84 16.61 -16.22 6.03
N VAL A 85 15.49 -15.80 5.45
CA VAL A 85 15.42 -14.73 4.44
C VAL A 85 15.39 -13.36 5.11
N SER A 86 14.73 -13.25 6.27
CA SER A 86 14.65 -12.01 7.04
C SER A 86 16.01 -11.41 7.40
N LYS A 87 17.04 -12.24 7.59
CA LYS A 87 18.41 -11.78 7.88
C LYS A 87 19.04 -10.96 6.74
N TYR A 88 18.63 -11.19 5.50
CA TYR A 88 19.10 -10.46 4.32
C TYR A 88 18.31 -9.18 4.04
N LEU A 89 17.28 -8.87 4.83
CA LEU A 89 16.43 -7.69 4.67
C LEU A 89 16.99 -6.43 5.36
N TRP A 90 18.29 -6.17 5.21
CA TRP A 90 18.96 -4.99 5.79
C TRP A 90 18.46 -3.66 5.22
N TRP A 91 17.94 -3.68 4.00
CA TRP A 91 17.43 -2.53 3.26
C TRP A 91 16.07 -1.97 3.70
N LYS A 92 15.48 -2.47 4.80
CA LYS A 92 14.21 -1.96 5.35
C LYS A 92 14.20 -0.44 5.51
N LYS A 93 15.31 0.14 5.98
CA LYS A 93 15.45 1.59 6.22
C LYS A 93 15.32 2.41 4.94
N TYR A 94 15.84 1.92 3.81
CA TYR A 94 15.73 2.62 2.52
C TYR A 94 14.30 2.62 1.99
N LEU A 95 13.55 1.53 2.22
CA LEU A 95 12.12 1.49 1.90
C LEU A 95 11.34 2.53 2.71
N THR A 96 11.64 2.69 4.00
CA THR A 96 10.98 3.71 4.83
C THR A 96 11.33 5.13 4.39
N ILE A 97 12.56 5.37 3.92
CA ILE A 97 12.97 6.67 3.37
C ILE A 97 12.26 6.96 2.04
N LEU A 98 12.05 5.94 1.21
CA LEU A 98 11.31 6.09 -0.06
C LEU A 98 9.80 6.35 0.15
N GLN A 99 9.25 5.94 1.30
CA GLN A 99 7.84 6.18 1.66
C GLN A 99 7.59 7.57 2.26
N LEU A 100 8.64 8.29 2.66
CA LEU A 100 8.60 9.58 3.35
C LEU A 100 8.77 10.73 2.34
#